data_AF-A0AA50U5Z6-F1
#
_entry.id   AF-A0AA50U5Z6-F1
#
_cell.length_a   1.000
_cell.length_b   1.000
_cell.length_c   1.000
_cell.angle_alpha   90.00
_cell.angle_beta   90.00
_cell.angle_gamma   90.00
#
_symmetry.space_group_name_H-M   'P 1'
#
loop_
_entity.id
_entity.type
_entity.pdbx_description
1 polymer ?
#
loop_
_entity_poly.entity_id
_entity_poly.type
_entity_poly.pdbx_seq_one_letter_code
_entity_poly.pdbx_strand_id
1 'polypeptide(L)'
;PTDQTRDPFYWELEKIWRSLDEEERQQYIRKPCPDPIPCKNSPEFKFGTINEQLDEVVQNYLKNRQENTHSEFTEKDKFIEVMNAKYLASLAEPGEPVGLLAAQSIGEPSTQMTLNTFHFAGRGDMNVTLGIPRLREILMTASAKLKTPNMDIPFLSNIPDLNKKAERLRQKMNRVTVGDVLEKIDVQCEIVTNPSRQLKTTMRFAFLPHSQYKTQYAVKPSQIIKHMHNKFFNEMFTVIRKQAKATCGVMWSAEKE
;
A
#
# COMPACT_ATOMS: atom_id res chain seq x y z
N PRO A 1 32.46 13.66 -5.37
CA PRO A 1 32.13 13.77 -3.93
C PRO A 1 31.81 12.38 -3.38
N THR A 2 32.75 11.79 -2.65
CA THR A 2 32.63 10.43 -2.09
C THR A 2 31.86 10.48 -0.78
N ASP A 3 30.54 10.49 -0.86
CA ASP A 3 29.66 10.30 0.29
C ASP A 3 29.01 8.91 0.14
N GLN A 4 29.54 7.91 0.87
CA GLN A 4 29.08 6.52 0.80
C GLN A 4 27.70 6.30 1.44
N THR A 5 27.05 7.36 1.93
CA THR A 5 25.73 7.30 2.57
C THR A 5 24.57 7.27 1.57
N ARG A 6 24.81 7.57 0.29
CA ARG A 6 23.76 7.65 -0.74
C ARG A 6 23.79 6.48 -1.71
N ASP A 7 22.61 6.03 -2.11
CA ASP A 7 22.37 4.92 -3.04
C ASP A 7 23.19 5.10 -4.34
N PRO A 8 23.87 4.06 -4.86
CA PRO A 8 24.61 4.12 -6.14
C PRO A 8 23.85 4.78 -7.29
N PHE A 9 22.53 4.61 -7.34
CA PHE A 9 21.66 5.20 -8.37
C PHE A 9 21.63 6.74 -8.33
N TYR A 10 21.85 7.35 -7.16
CA TYR A 10 21.94 8.79 -7.01
C TYR A 10 23.12 9.37 -7.83
N TRP A 11 24.26 8.68 -7.82
CA TRP A 11 25.45 9.13 -8.54
C TRP A 11 25.32 9.00 -10.05
N GLU A 12 24.56 8.02 -10.53
CA GLU A 12 24.20 7.91 -11.95
C GLU A 12 23.26 9.05 -12.37
N LEU A 13 22.23 9.34 -11.58
CA LEU A 13 21.33 10.48 -11.81
C LEU A 13 22.07 11.82 -11.79
N GLU A 14 23.02 12.01 -10.88
CA GLU A 14 23.81 13.24 -10.81
C GLU A 14 24.72 13.40 -12.03
N LYS A 15 25.31 12.30 -12.53
CA LYS A 15 26.09 12.32 -13.78
C LYS A 15 25.21 12.67 -14.97
N ILE A 16 24.01 12.07 -15.06
CA ILE A 16 23.03 12.37 -16.10
C ILE A 16 22.63 13.85 -16.03
N TRP A 17 22.33 14.36 -14.82
CA TRP A 17 21.98 15.77 -14.61
C TRP A 17 23.08 16.74 -15.05
N ARG A 18 24.33 16.41 -14.74
CA ARG A 18 25.51 17.20 -15.13
C ARG A 18 25.82 17.10 -16.63
N SER A 19 25.40 16.03 -17.30
CA SER A 19 25.57 15.88 -18.75
C SER A 19 24.46 16.53 -19.60
N LEU A 20 23.31 16.87 -18.99
CA LEU A 20 22.23 17.57 -19.69
C LEU A 20 22.63 19.02 -20.01
N ASP A 21 22.21 19.50 -21.17
CA ASP A 21 22.38 20.88 -21.61
C ASP A 21 21.47 21.85 -20.80
N GLU A 22 21.80 23.14 -20.82
CA GLU A 22 21.08 24.19 -20.07
C GLU A 22 19.57 24.22 -20.41
N GLU A 23 19.21 23.99 -21.67
CA GLU A 23 17.82 23.93 -22.16
C GLU A 23 17.07 22.71 -21.64
N GLU A 24 17.73 21.56 -21.54
CA GLU A 24 17.15 20.33 -21.01
C GLU A 24 16.99 20.43 -19.50
N ARG A 25 17.95 21.02 -18.78
CA ARG A 25 17.82 21.31 -17.35
C ARG A 25 16.64 22.22 -17.06
N GLN A 26 16.33 23.20 -17.92
CA GLN A 26 15.17 24.06 -17.75
C GLN A 26 13.82 23.33 -17.81
N GLN A 27 13.74 22.17 -18.47
CA GLN A 27 12.52 21.34 -18.46
C GLN A 27 12.24 20.73 -17.09
N TYR A 28 13.29 20.51 -16.28
CA TYR A 28 13.20 19.94 -14.94
C TYR A 28 13.15 21.01 -13.84
N ILE A 29 13.47 22.27 -14.16
CA ILE A 29 13.22 23.40 -13.28
C ILE A 29 11.72 23.59 -13.20
N ARG A 30 11.14 23.32 -12.02
CA ARG A 30 9.74 23.61 -11.75
C ARG A 30 9.49 25.09 -12.01
N LYS A 31 8.71 25.41 -13.05
CA LYS A 31 8.19 26.76 -13.25
C LYS A 31 7.34 27.12 -12.02
N PRO A 32 7.47 28.33 -11.46
CA PRO A 32 6.61 28.75 -10.36
C PRO A 32 5.17 28.72 -10.86
N CYS A 33 4.35 27.84 -10.27
CA CYS A 33 2.92 27.85 -10.51
C CYS A 33 2.36 29.12 -9.85
N PRO A 34 1.61 29.97 -10.56
CA PRO A 34 0.98 31.11 -9.94
C PRO A 34 0.00 30.64 -8.85
N ASP A 35 -0.09 31.38 -7.75
CA ASP A 35 -1.05 31.06 -6.70
C ASP A 35 -2.48 31.22 -7.20
N PRO A 36 -3.42 30.38 -6.71
CA PRO A 36 -4.84 30.50 -7.03
C PRO A 36 -5.40 31.88 -6.67
N ILE A 37 -6.39 32.33 -7.44
CA ILE A 37 -7.02 33.65 -7.27
C ILE A 37 -7.59 33.87 -5.85
N PRO A 38 -8.27 32.89 -5.21
CA PRO A 38 -8.77 33.03 -3.84
C PRO A 38 -7.68 33.20 -2.77
N CYS A 39 -6.43 32.83 -3.07
CA CYS A 39 -5.31 33.05 -2.15
C CYS A 39 -4.91 34.53 -2.09
N LYS A 40 -5.03 35.25 -3.22
CA LYS A 40 -4.64 36.66 -3.33
C LYS A 40 -5.78 37.63 -3.03
N ASN A 41 -7.01 37.24 -3.32
CA ASN A 41 -8.19 38.09 -3.11
C ASN A 41 -9.25 37.29 -2.37
N SER A 42 -9.87 37.90 -1.35
CA SER A 42 -11.05 37.30 -0.72
C SER A 42 -12.24 37.36 -1.68
N PRO A 43 -12.99 36.25 -1.84
CA PRO A 43 -14.20 36.25 -2.64
C PRO A 43 -15.30 37.18 -2.08
N GLU A 44 -15.25 37.53 -0.80
CA GLU A 44 -16.20 38.45 -0.17
C GLU A 44 -16.01 39.91 -0.64
N PHE A 45 -14.76 40.32 -0.89
CA PHE A 45 -14.43 41.71 -1.20
C PHE A 45 -14.21 41.95 -2.69
N LYS A 46 -13.90 40.91 -3.45
CA LYS A 46 -13.59 41.03 -4.88
C LYS A 46 -14.44 40.09 -5.71
N PHE A 47 -15.39 40.69 -6.43
CA PHE A 47 -16.24 40.00 -7.39
C PHE A 47 -15.41 39.31 -8.49
N GLY A 48 -15.83 38.11 -8.88
CA GLY A 48 -15.13 37.29 -9.87
C GLY A 48 -13.98 36.43 -9.30
N THR A 49 -13.78 36.44 -7.98
CA THR A 49 -12.85 35.52 -7.32
C THR A 49 -13.52 34.16 -7.15
N ILE A 50 -13.23 33.22 -8.05
CA ILE A 50 -13.74 31.84 -8.00
C ILE A 50 -12.59 30.83 -7.88
N ASN A 51 -12.90 29.61 -7.45
CA ASN A 51 -11.94 28.51 -7.48
C ASN A 51 -11.77 27.96 -8.91
N GLU A 52 -10.57 27.49 -9.21
CA GLU A 52 -10.21 26.98 -10.55
C GLU A 52 -11.11 25.83 -11.01
N GLN A 53 -11.58 24.99 -10.08
CA GLN A 53 -12.51 23.91 -10.41
C GLN A 53 -13.87 24.42 -10.87
N LEU A 54 -14.42 25.47 -10.24
CA LEU A 54 -15.69 26.04 -10.68
C LEU A 54 -15.52 26.76 -12.01
N ASP A 55 -14.41 27.48 -12.19
CA ASP A 55 -14.09 28.11 -13.48
C ASP A 55 -14.03 27.06 -14.59
N GLU A 56 -13.31 25.95 -14.37
CA GLU A 56 -13.24 24.84 -15.32
C GLU A 56 -14.63 24.28 -15.67
N VAL A 57 -15.50 24.09 -14.66
CA VAL A 57 -16.88 23.63 -14.87
C VAL A 57 -17.69 24.64 -15.69
N VAL A 58 -17.58 25.93 -15.38
CA VAL A 58 -18.27 27.01 -16.11
C VAL A 58 -17.80 27.09 -17.56
N GLN A 59 -16.49 27.02 -17.79
CA GLN A 59 -15.90 27.03 -19.14
C GLN A 59 -16.30 25.79 -19.95
N ASN A 60 -16.27 24.61 -19.33
CA ASN A 60 -16.69 23.37 -19.98
C ASN A 60 -18.17 23.40 -20.34
N TYR A 61 -19.02 23.97 -19.47
CA TYR A 61 -20.43 24.21 -19.78
C TYR A 61 -20.63 25.16 -20.96
N LEU A 62 -19.88 26.27 -21.01
CA LEU A 62 -19.94 27.23 -22.11
C LEU A 62 -19.45 26.64 -23.45
N LYS A 63 -18.46 25.76 -23.42
CA LYS A 63 -17.92 25.07 -24.62
C LYS A 63 -18.87 24.01 -25.18
N ASN A 64 -19.52 23.25 -24.31
CA ASN A 64 -20.39 22.13 -24.71
C ASN A 64 -21.83 22.55 -25.05
N ARG A 65 -22.10 23.85 -25.14
CA ARG A 65 -23.44 24.39 -25.32
C ARG A 65 -23.88 24.40 -26.79
N GLN A 66 -25.14 24.05 -27.05
CA GLN A 66 -25.75 24.11 -28.39
C GLN A 66 -26.04 25.55 -28.83
N GLU A 67 -25.66 25.90 -30.06
CA GLU A 67 -25.77 27.24 -30.66
C GLU A 67 -27.21 27.78 -30.71
N ASN A 68 -28.25 26.94 -30.66
CA ASN A 68 -29.64 27.38 -30.83
C ASN A 68 -30.34 27.86 -29.54
N THR A 69 -29.62 28.09 -28.45
CA THR A 69 -30.19 28.43 -27.13
C THR A 69 -29.97 29.90 -26.76
N HIS A 70 -30.21 30.81 -27.71
CA HIS A 70 -30.01 32.25 -27.51
C HIS A 70 -31.29 32.92 -26.96
N SER A 71 -31.34 33.13 -25.65
CA SER A 71 -32.25 34.11 -25.02
C SER A 71 -31.41 35.21 -24.33
N GLU A 72 -31.98 36.41 -24.10
CA GLU A 72 -31.30 37.58 -23.50
C GLU A 72 -30.63 37.29 -22.14
N PHE A 73 -31.10 36.27 -21.41
CA PHE A 73 -30.55 35.81 -20.13
C PHE A 73 -29.38 34.81 -20.28
N THR A 74 -29.01 34.49 -21.52
CA THR A 74 -28.08 33.39 -21.84
C THR A 74 -26.84 33.87 -22.61
N GLU A 75 -26.63 35.18 -22.67
CA GLU A 75 -25.37 35.79 -23.09
C GLU A 75 -24.23 35.30 -22.17
N LYS A 76 -23.05 35.09 -22.76
CA LYS A 76 -21.90 34.49 -22.06
C LYS A 76 -21.49 35.31 -20.82
N ASP A 77 -21.43 36.63 -20.97
CA ASP A 77 -20.96 37.52 -19.91
C ASP A 77 -21.95 37.57 -18.74
N LYS A 78 -23.25 37.74 -19.03
CA LYS A 78 -24.31 37.68 -18.01
C LYS A 78 -24.36 36.34 -17.28
N PHE A 79 -24.14 35.23 -17.99
CA PHE A 79 -24.10 33.91 -17.37
C PHE A 79 -22.94 33.79 -16.37
N ILE A 80 -21.75 34.26 -16.75
CA ILE A 80 -20.57 34.27 -15.88
C ILE A 80 -20.83 35.16 -14.65
N GLU A 81 -21.42 36.33 -14.83
CA GLU A 81 -21.80 37.23 -13.74
C GLU A 81 -22.78 36.57 -12.76
N VAL A 82 -23.84 35.91 -13.28
CA VAL A 82 -24.82 35.18 -12.46
C VAL A 82 -24.16 34.04 -11.69
N MET A 83 -23.25 33.29 -12.33
CA MET A 83 -22.51 32.21 -11.67
C MET A 83 -21.60 32.73 -10.56
N ASN A 84 -20.90 33.84 -10.80
CA ASN A 84 -20.07 34.51 -9.80
C ASN A 84 -20.90 35.05 -8.63
N ALA A 85 -22.06 35.63 -8.90
CA ALA A 85 -23.00 36.08 -7.87
C ALA A 85 -23.55 34.90 -7.05
N LYS A 86 -23.88 33.78 -7.69
CA LYS A 86 -24.32 32.56 -7.01
C LYS A 86 -23.22 31.97 -6.13
N TYR A 87 -21.97 31.98 -6.59
CA TYR A 87 -20.83 31.53 -5.81
C TYR A 87 -20.68 32.37 -4.53
N LEU A 88 -20.72 33.70 -4.63
CA LEU A 88 -20.69 34.61 -3.48
C LEU A 88 -21.79 34.30 -2.47
N ALA A 89 -23.02 34.06 -2.96
CA ALA A 89 -24.18 33.74 -2.11
C ALA A 89 -24.13 32.33 -1.49
N SER A 90 -23.21 31.46 -1.93
CA SER A 90 -23.07 30.08 -1.45
C SER A 90 -21.87 29.89 -0.52
N LEU A 91 -21.21 30.98 -0.12
CA LEU A 91 -20.11 30.92 0.84
C LEU A 91 -20.65 30.61 2.25
N ALA A 92 -19.86 29.88 3.03
CA ALA A 92 -20.17 29.62 4.43
C ALA A 92 -20.13 30.93 5.23
N GLU A 93 -21.08 31.12 6.13
CA GLU A 93 -21.16 32.35 6.91
C GLU A 93 -20.07 32.39 8.00
N PRO A 94 -19.44 33.56 8.24
CA PRO A 94 -18.51 33.71 9.35
C PRO A 94 -19.19 33.40 10.69
N GLY A 95 -18.58 32.49 11.47
CA GLY A 95 -19.12 32.05 12.76
C GLY A 95 -19.92 30.75 12.72
N GLU A 96 -20.12 30.16 11.54
CA GLU A 96 -20.73 28.84 11.41
C GLU A 96 -19.90 27.76 12.14
N PRO A 97 -20.51 26.88 12.96
CA PRO A 97 -19.78 25.88 13.74
C PRO A 97 -19.37 24.67 12.89
N VAL A 98 -18.52 24.89 11.88
CA VAL A 98 -18.07 23.89 10.90
C VAL A 98 -17.42 22.66 11.54
N GLY A 99 -16.77 22.81 12.70
CA GLY A 99 -16.19 21.69 13.44
C GLY A 99 -17.25 20.73 14.01
N LEU A 100 -18.36 21.26 14.52
CA LEU A 100 -19.48 20.46 15.04
C LEU A 100 -20.24 19.79 13.89
N LEU A 101 -20.50 20.54 12.82
CA LEU A 101 -21.15 20.03 11.61
C LEU A 101 -20.34 18.89 10.98
N ALA A 102 -19.01 19.04 10.86
CA ALA A 102 -18.13 17.99 10.36
C ALA A 102 -18.14 16.74 11.25
N ALA A 103 -18.11 16.92 12.58
CA ALA A 103 -18.17 15.82 13.53
C ALA A 103 -19.49 15.03 13.44
N GLN A 104 -20.62 15.72 13.33
CA GLN A 104 -21.94 15.10 13.15
C GLN A 104 -22.04 14.39 11.79
N SER A 105 -21.57 15.04 10.72
CA SER A 105 -21.60 14.51 9.35
C SER A 105 -20.79 13.22 9.18
N ILE A 106 -19.81 12.96 10.06
CA ILE A 106 -19.09 11.68 10.10
C ILE A 106 -19.75 10.74 11.12
N GLY A 107 -20.08 11.23 12.32
CA GLY A 107 -20.55 10.42 13.44
C GLY A 107 -21.91 9.77 13.20
N GLU A 108 -22.90 10.51 12.69
CA GLU A 108 -24.25 10.01 12.44
C GLU A 108 -24.25 8.87 11.40
N PRO A 109 -23.72 9.02 10.18
CA PRO A 109 -23.72 7.94 9.19
C PRO A 109 -22.83 6.76 9.60
N SER A 110 -21.80 6.98 10.44
CA SER A 110 -20.96 5.90 10.95
C SER A 110 -21.76 4.85 11.73
N THR A 111 -22.81 5.27 12.44
CA THR A 111 -23.72 4.34 13.14
C THR A 111 -24.42 3.40 12.15
N GLN A 112 -24.86 3.93 11.01
CA GLN A 112 -25.51 3.16 9.93
C GLN A 112 -24.53 2.21 9.22
N MET A 113 -23.26 2.60 9.09
CA MET A 113 -22.24 1.72 8.49
C MET A 113 -22.04 0.41 9.27
N THR A 114 -22.31 0.40 10.57
CA THR A 114 -22.15 -0.79 11.41
C THR A 114 -23.07 -1.92 10.94
N LEU A 115 -24.36 -1.62 10.71
CA LEU A 115 -25.34 -2.61 10.26
C LEU A 115 -25.02 -3.12 8.84
N ASN A 116 -24.62 -2.23 7.93
CA ASN A 116 -24.25 -2.61 6.57
C ASN A 116 -22.99 -3.49 6.54
N THR A 117 -22.00 -3.21 7.40
CA THR A 117 -20.75 -3.97 7.45
C THR A 117 -20.96 -5.41 7.93
N PHE A 118 -21.93 -5.71 8.80
CA PHE A 118 -22.21 -7.10 9.21
C PHE A 118 -22.80 -7.96 8.08
N HIS A 119 -23.64 -7.39 7.22
CA HIS A 119 -24.19 -8.11 6.06
C HIS A 119 -23.14 -8.35 4.97
N PHE A 120 -22.22 -7.41 4.77
CA PHE A 120 -21.11 -7.57 3.82
C PHE A 120 -19.95 -8.40 4.39
N ALA A 121 -19.62 -8.31 5.68
CA ALA A 121 -18.60 -9.12 6.32
C ALA A 121 -18.98 -10.62 6.42
N GLY A 122 -20.28 -10.94 6.37
CA GLY A 122 -20.78 -12.31 6.24
C GLY A 122 -20.58 -12.93 4.85
N ARG A 123 -20.32 -12.12 3.82
CA ARG A 123 -19.77 -12.57 2.53
C ARG A 123 -18.26 -12.37 2.61
N GLY A 124 -17.49 -13.44 2.72
CA GLY A 124 -16.04 -13.43 3.02
C GLY A 124 -15.12 -12.78 1.97
N ASP A 125 -15.57 -11.78 1.22
CA ASP A 125 -14.87 -11.21 0.05
C ASP A 125 -13.90 -10.06 0.41
N MET A 126 -13.91 -9.54 1.64
CA MET A 126 -13.02 -8.43 2.02
C MET A 126 -12.29 -8.68 3.35
N ASN A 127 -11.05 -9.18 3.25
CA ASN A 127 -10.10 -9.32 4.37
C ASN A 127 -9.46 -7.97 4.78
N VAL A 128 -10.24 -6.89 4.81
CA VAL A 128 -9.79 -5.54 5.17
C VAL A 128 -10.62 -5.06 6.36
N THR A 129 -10.02 -4.31 7.29
CA THR A 129 -10.81 -3.65 8.34
C THR A 129 -11.79 -2.65 7.70
N LEU A 130 -13.09 -2.91 7.82
CA LEU A 130 -14.17 -2.09 7.26
C LEU A 130 -15.01 -1.44 8.37
N GLY A 131 -15.71 -0.35 8.03
CA GLY A 131 -16.68 0.31 8.89
C GLY A 131 -16.07 1.03 10.10
N ILE A 132 -16.80 1.02 11.23
CA ILE A 132 -16.40 1.69 12.48
C ILE A 132 -15.01 1.27 12.99
N PRO A 133 -14.62 -0.03 12.99
CA PRO A 133 -13.28 -0.43 13.42
C PRO A 133 -12.15 0.29 12.68
N ARG A 134 -12.30 0.50 11.37
CA ARG A 134 -11.31 1.24 10.56
C ARG A 134 -11.31 2.72 10.88
N LEU A 135 -12.50 3.31 11.03
CA LEU A 135 -12.66 4.72 11.39
C LEU A 135 -12.03 5.02 12.76
N ARG A 136 -12.20 4.12 13.75
CA ARG A 136 -11.54 4.21 15.05
C ARG A 136 -10.01 4.18 14.94
N GLU A 137 -9.47 3.26 14.15
CA GLU A 137 -8.01 3.15 13.94
C GLU A 137 -7.42 4.45 13.37
N ILE A 138 -8.12 5.10 12.43
CA ILE A 138 -7.69 6.32 11.76
C ILE A 138 -7.86 7.55 12.66
N LEU A 139 -9.08 7.78 13.19
CA LEU A 139 -9.44 9.03 13.84
C LEU A 139 -9.21 9.04 15.36
N MET A 140 -9.50 7.93 16.05
CA MET A 140 -9.50 7.92 17.52
C MET A 140 -8.15 7.51 18.10
N THR A 141 -7.55 6.45 17.54
CA THR A 141 -6.33 5.86 18.08
C THR A 141 -5.08 6.29 17.33
N ALA A 142 -5.21 6.72 16.07
CA ALA A 142 -4.09 7.01 15.18
C ALA A 142 -3.02 5.90 15.25
N SER A 143 -3.46 4.65 15.12
CA SER A 143 -2.63 3.49 15.48
C SER A 143 -1.40 3.37 14.59
N ALA A 144 -0.21 3.31 15.20
CA ALA A 144 1.04 3.04 14.48
C ALA A 144 1.11 1.62 13.90
N LYS A 145 0.36 0.66 14.48
CA LYS A 145 0.28 -0.72 13.99
C LYS A 145 -1.16 -1.03 13.60
N LEU A 146 -1.42 -0.96 12.30
CA LEU A 146 -2.71 -1.34 11.72
C LEU A 146 -2.91 -2.85 11.76
N LYS A 147 -4.15 -3.32 11.93
CA LYS A 147 -4.46 -4.75 11.92
C LYS A 147 -4.28 -5.38 10.54
N THR A 148 -4.71 -4.68 9.49
CA THR A 148 -4.60 -5.12 8.09
C THR A 148 -3.91 -4.01 7.26
N PRO A 149 -2.57 -3.87 7.33
CA PRO A 149 -1.85 -2.91 6.50
C PRO A 149 -1.87 -3.35 5.03
N ASN A 150 -2.15 -2.42 4.13
CA ASN A 150 -2.10 -2.62 2.67
C ASN A 150 -1.17 -1.59 2.01
N MET A 151 -0.68 -1.91 0.82
CA MET A 151 0.18 -1.04 0.03
C MET A 151 -0.13 -1.23 -1.45
N ASP A 152 -0.47 -0.13 -2.13
CA ASP A 152 -0.73 -0.10 -3.56
C ASP A 152 0.55 0.32 -4.30
N ILE A 153 0.96 -0.47 -5.29
CA ILE A 153 2.19 -0.25 -6.06
C ILE A 153 1.80 0.11 -7.51
N PRO A 154 1.84 1.40 -7.90
CA PRO A 154 1.55 1.79 -9.27
C PRO A 154 2.69 1.38 -10.21
N PHE A 155 2.34 0.95 -11.42
CA PHE A 155 3.30 0.62 -12.46
C PHE A 155 3.45 1.78 -13.45
N LEU A 156 4.64 1.91 -14.03
CA LEU A 156 4.90 2.90 -15.09
C LEU A 156 4.16 2.52 -16.38
N SER A 157 3.60 3.51 -17.07
CA SER A 157 2.78 3.31 -18.28
C SER A 157 3.56 2.73 -19.47
N ASN A 158 4.88 2.92 -19.53
CA ASN A 158 5.73 2.53 -20.67
C ASN A 158 6.27 1.09 -20.59
N ILE A 159 5.68 0.23 -19.75
CA ILE A 159 6.17 -1.13 -19.52
C ILE A 159 5.48 -2.10 -20.51
N PRO A 160 6.20 -2.69 -21.50
CA PRO A 160 5.63 -3.75 -22.32
C PRO A 160 5.39 -5.00 -21.47
N ASP A 161 4.31 -5.73 -21.76
CA ASP A 161 3.88 -6.94 -21.03
C ASP A 161 3.68 -6.71 -19.52
N LEU A 162 2.93 -5.67 -19.15
CA LEU A 162 2.65 -5.28 -17.76
C LEU A 162 2.17 -6.46 -16.91
N ASN A 163 1.16 -7.21 -17.37
CA ASN A 163 0.57 -8.31 -16.61
C ASN A 163 1.61 -9.39 -16.24
N LYS A 164 2.50 -9.77 -17.17
CA LYS A 164 3.54 -10.78 -16.90
C LYS A 164 4.57 -10.27 -15.90
N LYS A 165 4.94 -8.99 -15.98
CA LYS A 165 5.89 -8.37 -15.05
C LYS A 165 5.29 -8.17 -13.67
N ALA A 166 4.03 -7.75 -13.59
CA ALA A 166 3.28 -7.64 -12.35
C ALA A 166 3.20 -8.99 -11.64
N GLU A 167 2.91 -10.07 -12.38
CA GLU A 167 2.85 -11.41 -11.81
C GLU A 167 4.21 -11.91 -11.31
N ARG A 168 5.30 -11.64 -12.04
CA ARG A 168 6.66 -11.92 -11.56
C ARG A 168 7.01 -11.13 -10.30
N LEU A 169 6.60 -9.86 -10.22
CA LEU A 169 6.81 -9.03 -9.04
C LEU A 169 6.02 -9.58 -7.85
N ARG A 170 4.76 -9.97 -8.07
CA ARG A 170 3.89 -10.62 -7.08
C ARG A 170 4.57 -11.86 -6.50
N GLN A 171 5.06 -12.77 -7.35
CA GLN A 171 5.77 -13.98 -6.92
C GLN A 171 7.05 -13.69 -6.12
N LYS A 172 7.75 -12.59 -6.44
CA LYS A 172 9.00 -12.18 -5.78
C LYS A 172 8.77 -11.50 -4.43
N MET A 173 7.68 -10.74 -4.31
CA MET A 173 7.29 -10.05 -3.08
C MET A 173 6.54 -10.96 -2.11
N ASN A 174 5.96 -12.07 -2.60
CA ASN A 174 5.25 -13.02 -1.75
C ASN A 174 6.20 -13.67 -0.75
N ARG A 175 5.83 -13.64 0.53
CA ARG A 175 6.59 -14.32 1.59
C ARG A 175 6.34 -15.81 1.50
N VAL A 176 7.41 -16.57 1.36
CA VAL A 176 7.36 -18.04 1.31
C VAL A 176 7.88 -18.60 2.62
N THR A 177 7.12 -19.49 3.24
CA THR A 177 7.52 -20.24 4.43
C THR A 177 7.91 -21.67 4.05
N VAL A 178 8.65 -22.36 4.93
CA VAL A 178 9.02 -23.77 4.69
C VAL A 178 7.78 -24.66 4.55
N GLY A 179 6.70 -24.34 5.28
CA GLY A 179 5.44 -25.08 5.19
C GLY A 179 4.79 -25.02 3.80
N ASP A 180 4.98 -23.94 3.06
CA ASP A 180 4.39 -23.76 1.73
C ASP A 180 5.04 -24.65 0.64
N VAL A 181 6.27 -25.12 0.88
CA VAL A 181 7.06 -25.92 -0.07
C VAL A 181 7.27 -27.36 0.38
N LEU A 182 6.78 -27.70 1.57
CA LEU A 182 6.96 -28.99 2.23
C LEU A 182 5.76 -29.89 1.92
N GLU A 183 6.03 -31.10 1.43
CA GLU A 183 4.99 -32.10 1.17
C GLU A 183 4.66 -32.87 2.45
N LYS A 184 5.69 -33.42 3.10
CA LYS A 184 5.53 -34.17 4.36
C LYS A 184 6.84 -34.24 5.14
N ILE A 185 6.72 -34.57 6.42
CA ILE A 185 7.85 -34.88 7.29
C ILE A 185 7.63 -36.28 7.83
N ASP A 186 8.52 -37.21 7.46
CA ASP A 186 8.55 -38.55 8.03
C ASP A 186 9.48 -38.53 9.25
N VAL A 187 8.94 -38.82 10.43
CA VAL A 187 9.70 -38.88 11.69
C VAL A 187 9.76 -40.33 12.16
N GLN A 188 10.97 -40.86 12.26
CA GLN A 188 11.24 -42.22 12.74
C GLN A 188 12.03 -42.14 14.05
N CYS A 189 11.52 -42.80 15.09
CA CYS A 189 12.14 -42.82 16.41
C CYS A 189 12.59 -44.24 16.74
N GLU A 190 13.89 -44.43 16.97
CA GLU A 190 14.49 -45.70 17.33
C GLU A 190 15.20 -45.56 18.68
N ILE A 191 14.99 -46.51 19.59
CA ILE A 191 15.77 -46.57 20.84
C ILE A 191 17.03 -47.38 20.55
N VAL A 192 18.19 -46.74 20.64
CA VAL A 192 19.50 -47.37 20.47
C VAL A 192 20.09 -47.61 21.85
N THR A 193 20.40 -48.86 22.19
CA THR A 193 20.84 -49.24 23.54
C THR A 193 22.36 -49.27 23.71
N ASN A 194 23.13 -49.44 22.62
CA ASN A 194 24.60 -49.55 22.65
C ASN A 194 25.24 -48.46 21.78
N PRO A 195 26.28 -47.72 22.23
CA PRO A 195 27.03 -47.84 23.49
C PRO A 195 26.40 -47.08 24.70
N SER A 196 25.35 -46.28 24.49
CA SER A 196 24.55 -45.67 25.56
C SER A 196 23.10 -45.58 25.11
N ARG A 197 22.15 -45.65 26.06
CA ARG A 197 20.72 -45.57 25.74
C ARG A 197 20.38 -44.19 25.19
N GLN A 198 20.09 -44.10 23.91
CA GLN A 198 19.73 -42.87 23.21
C GLN A 198 18.45 -43.08 22.40
N LEU A 199 17.60 -42.05 22.36
CA LEU A 199 16.50 -41.98 21.41
C LEU A 199 17.03 -41.35 20.13
N LYS A 200 17.21 -42.15 19.09
CA LYS A 200 17.61 -41.70 17.77
C LYS A 200 16.36 -41.30 17.00
N THR A 201 16.19 -40.00 16.77
CA THR A 201 15.10 -39.47 15.95
C THR A 201 15.64 -39.08 14.58
N THR A 202 15.18 -39.79 13.55
CA THR A 202 15.49 -39.49 12.14
C THR A 202 14.31 -38.72 11.53
N MET A 203 14.54 -37.49 11.12
CA MET A 203 13.53 -36.65 10.46
C MET A 203 13.87 -36.53 8.97
N ARG A 204 12.95 -36.95 8.10
CA ARG A 204 13.07 -36.82 6.64
C ARG A 204 12.04 -35.81 6.14
N PHE A 205 12.55 -34.71 5.60
CA PHE A 205 11.74 -33.65 4.99
C PHE A 205 11.56 -33.96 3.50
N ALA A 206 10.33 -34.24 3.08
CA ALA A 206 9.98 -34.38 1.68
C ALA A 206 9.43 -33.05 1.16
N PHE A 207 10.09 -32.46 0.18
CA PHE A 207 9.68 -31.20 -0.44
C PHE A 207 8.91 -31.46 -1.73
N LEU A 208 7.98 -30.56 -2.03
CA LEU A 208 7.24 -30.59 -3.29
C LEU A 208 8.19 -30.45 -4.49
N PRO A 209 7.91 -31.11 -5.64
CA PRO A 209 8.65 -30.88 -6.87
C PRO A 209 8.57 -29.42 -7.32
N HIS A 210 9.67 -28.88 -7.87
CA HIS A 210 9.74 -27.48 -8.32
C HIS A 210 8.67 -27.11 -9.36
N SER A 211 8.22 -28.08 -10.16
CA SER A 211 7.16 -27.88 -11.15
C SER A 211 5.83 -27.44 -10.55
N GLN A 212 5.53 -27.82 -9.31
CA GLN A 212 4.24 -27.58 -8.66
C GLN A 212 4.15 -26.18 -8.07
N TYR A 213 5.25 -25.68 -7.48
CA TYR A 213 5.22 -24.41 -6.76
C TYR A 213 5.87 -23.23 -7.51
N LYS A 214 6.58 -23.47 -8.63
CA LYS A 214 7.22 -22.41 -9.44
C LYS A 214 6.26 -21.31 -9.93
N THR A 215 4.97 -21.64 -10.08
CA THR A 215 3.95 -20.70 -10.57
C THR A 215 3.49 -19.74 -9.48
N GLN A 216 3.65 -20.11 -8.20
CA GLN A 216 3.20 -19.31 -7.07
C GLN A 216 4.35 -18.63 -6.34
N TYR A 217 5.51 -19.28 -6.29
CA TYR A 217 6.67 -18.84 -5.50
C TYR A 217 7.92 -18.72 -6.38
N ALA A 218 8.63 -17.60 -6.26
CA ALA A 218 9.88 -17.34 -6.98
C ALA A 218 11.12 -17.96 -6.29
N VAL A 219 10.98 -19.16 -5.69
CA VAL A 219 12.03 -19.81 -4.88
C VAL A 219 12.62 -21.02 -5.61
N LYS A 220 13.95 -21.19 -5.56
CA LYS A 220 14.65 -22.35 -6.11
C LYS A 220 14.94 -23.40 -5.04
N PRO A 221 15.02 -24.70 -5.38
CA PRO A 221 15.37 -25.76 -4.41
C PRO A 221 16.67 -25.50 -3.64
N SER A 222 17.70 -24.96 -4.29
CA SER A 222 18.96 -24.60 -3.64
C SER A 222 18.81 -23.53 -2.55
N GLN A 223 17.88 -22.59 -2.73
CA GLN A 223 17.58 -21.56 -1.73
C GLN A 223 16.84 -22.15 -0.53
N ILE A 224 15.94 -23.12 -0.77
CA ILE A 224 15.22 -23.84 0.30
C ILE A 224 16.23 -24.59 1.17
N ILE A 225 17.12 -25.37 0.56
CA ILE A 225 18.15 -26.14 1.30
C ILE A 225 19.07 -25.19 2.09
N LYS A 226 19.50 -24.08 1.48
CA LYS A 226 20.32 -23.06 2.17
C LYS A 226 19.58 -22.44 3.37
N HIS A 227 18.28 -22.17 3.23
CA HIS A 227 17.46 -21.65 4.32
C HIS A 227 17.25 -22.70 5.43
N MET A 228 17.05 -23.97 5.04
CA MET A 228 16.92 -25.08 5.97
C MET A 228 18.16 -25.21 6.86
N HIS A 229 19.35 -25.22 6.23
CA HIS A 229 20.63 -25.30 6.93
C HIS A 229 20.89 -24.09 7.83
N ASN A 230 20.80 -22.88 7.29
CA ASN A 230 21.24 -21.68 8.02
C ASN A 230 20.28 -21.22 9.12
N LYS A 231 18.96 -21.40 8.92
CA LYS A 231 17.95 -20.79 9.79
C LYS A 231 17.02 -21.82 10.42
N PHE A 232 16.39 -22.67 9.61
CA PHE A 232 15.36 -23.57 10.10
C PHE A 232 15.90 -24.55 11.15
N PHE A 233 16.99 -25.27 10.86
CA PHE A 233 17.53 -26.25 11.80
C PHE A 233 18.04 -25.58 13.09
N ASN A 234 18.63 -24.40 13.00
CA ASN A 234 19.07 -23.65 14.18
C ASN A 234 17.88 -23.28 15.08
N GLU A 235 16.79 -22.74 14.50
CA GLU A 235 15.55 -22.44 15.23
C GLU A 235 14.91 -23.72 15.80
N MET A 236 14.83 -24.79 15.00
CA MET A 236 14.28 -26.08 15.40
C MET A 236 15.04 -26.68 16.59
N PHE A 237 16.37 -26.78 16.51
CA PHE A 237 17.19 -27.30 17.61
C PHE A 237 17.10 -26.42 18.85
N THR A 238 16.96 -25.10 18.70
CA THR A 238 16.74 -24.20 19.84
C THR A 238 15.43 -24.52 20.55
N VAL A 239 14.35 -24.75 19.81
CA VAL A 239 13.05 -25.16 20.36
C VAL A 239 13.13 -26.54 21.03
N ILE A 240 13.76 -27.52 20.37
CA ILE A 240 13.90 -28.86 20.94
C ILE A 240 14.75 -28.81 22.22
N ARG A 241 15.85 -28.05 22.26
CA ARG A 241 16.67 -27.86 23.48
C ARG A 241 15.86 -27.19 24.59
N LYS A 242 15.03 -26.20 24.27
CA LYS A 242 14.16 -25.54 25.25
C LYS A 242 13.16 -26.54 25.84
N GLN A 243 12.56 -27.38 25.01
CA GLN A 243 11.63 -28.42 25.45
C GLN A 243 12.35 -29.50 26.28
N ALA A 244 13.51 -29.97 25.82
CA ALA A 244 14.30 -30.98 26.52
C ALA A 244 14.80 -30.50 27.89
N LYS A 245 15.15 -29.21 28.04
CA LYS A 245 15.47 -28.60 29.34
C LYS A 245 14.27 -28.58 30.28
N ALA A 246 13.07 -28.29 29.76
CA ALA A 246 11.85 -28.32 30.55
C ALA A 246 11.45 -29.75 30.97
N THR A 247 11.88 -30.77 30.22
CA THR A 247 11.52 -32.19 30.43
C THR A 247 12.69 -33.05 30.97
N CYS A 248 13.82 -32.45 31.38
CA CYS A 248 15.02 -33.12 31.93
C CYS A 248 15.75 -34.12 30.99
N GLY A 249 16.05 -33.74 29.74
CA GLY A 249 16.84 -34.56 28.80
C GLY A 249 18.09 -33.86 28.24
N VAL A 250 19.27 -34.49 28.39
CA VAL A 250 20.52 -34.07 27.72
C VAL A 250 20.42 -34.38 26.23
N MET A 251 20.61 -33.39 25.36
CA MET A 251 20.62 -33.57 23.90
C MET A 251 22.03 -33.47 23.33
N TRP A 252 22.41 -34.45 22.53
CA TRP A 252 23.60 -34.42 21.67
C TRP A 252 23.14 -34.42 20.20
N SER A 253 23.62 -33.47 19.39
CA SER A 253 23.31 -33.40 17.95
C SER A 253 24.60 -33.63 17.15
N ALA A 254 24.61 -34.64 16.28
CA ALA A 254 25.63 -34.81 15.25
C ALA A 254 24.98 -34.61 13.88
N GLU A 255 25.43 -33.60 13.14
CA GLU A 255 25.18 -33.52 11.70
C GLU A 255 26.02 -34.62 11.04
N LYS A 256 25.38 -35.55 10.34
CA LYS A 256 26.10 -36.42 9.40
C LYS A 256 26.03 -35.79 8.03
N GLU A 257 27.22 -35.55 7.47
CA GLU A 257 27.49 -35.15 6.07
C GLU A 257 26.73 -35.99 5.05
#